data_AF-A0A7H9E9L4-F1
#
_entry.id   AF-A0A7H9E9L4-F1
#
_cell.length_a   1.000
_cell.length_b   1.000
_cell.length_c   1.000
_cell.angle_alpha   90.00
_cell.angle_beta   90.00
_cell.angle_gamma   90.00
#
_symmetry.space_group_name_H-M   'P 1'
#
loop_
_entity.id
_entity.type
_entity.pdbx_description
1 polymer ?
#
loop_
_entity_poly.entity_id
_entity_poly.type
_entity_poly.pdbx_seq_one_letter_code
_entity_poly.pdbx_strand_id
1 'polypeptide(L)'
;MKDALDAFSKLIDLLPVLRQAAIYDARDQKTTRKAINYVQHFKFKFEKSYSATPEEQIMSSFNTMCDEVIKVLRDKALDEEIRHHD
;
A
#
# COMPACT_ATOMS: atom_id res chain seq x y z
N MET A 1 26.03 0.88 9.36
CA MET A 1 25.49 -0.32 8.69
C MET A 1 24.53 -1.09 9.60
N LYS A 2 24.91 -1.41 10.85
CA LYS A 2 24.02 -2.06 11.83
C LYS A 2 22.79 -1.19 12.20
N ASP A 3 22.99 0.11 12.39
CA ASP A 3 21.88 1.05 12.69
C ASP A 3 20.89 1.20 11.53
N ALA A 4 21.37 1.10 10.29
CA ALA A 4 20.51 1.14 9.10
C ALA A 4 19.67 -0.14 9.01
N LEU A 5 20.29 -1.32 9.24
CA LEU A 5 19.61 -2.61 9.33
C LEU A 5 18.57 -2.67 10.47
N ASP A 6 18.87 -2.12 11.65
CA ASP A 6 17.91 -2.03 12.75
C ASP A 6 16.75 -1.08 12.43
N ALA A 7 17.01 0.03 11.73
CA ALA A 7 15.95 0.89 11.21
C ALA A 7 15.13 0.20 10.10
N PHE A 8 15.77 -0.65 9.28
CA PHE A 8 15.12 -1.43 8.22
C PHE A 8 14.18 -2.49 8.76
N SER A 9 14.59 -3.28 9.76
CA SER A 9 13.70 -4.26 10.39
C SER A 9 12.49 -3.60 11.04
N LYS A 10 12.68 -2.47 11.73
CA LYS A 10 11.57 -1.73 12.34
C LYS A 10 10.58 -1.19 11.30
N LEU A 11 11.05 -0.77 10.13
CA LEU A 11 10.17 -0.33 9.03
C LEU A 11 9.35 -1.49 8.45
N ILE A 12 9.95 -2.67 8.30
CA ILE A 12 9.25 -3.87 7.83
C ILE A 12 8.18 -4.30 8.85
N ASP A 13 8.52 -4.27 10.15
CA ASP A 13 7.58 -4.61 11.23
C ASP A 13 6.39 -3.64 11.32
N LEU A 14 6.55 -2.41 10.80
CA LEU A 14 5.49 -1.40 10.73
C LEU A 14 4.59 -1.52 9.50
N LEU A 15 5.00 -2.26 8.46
CA LEU A 15 4.20 -2.41 7.23
C LEU A 15 2.77 -2.93 7.49
N PRO A 16 2.52 -3.91 8.38
CA PRO A 16 1.15 -4.34 8.69
C PRO A 16 0.29 -3.23 9.32
N VAL A 17 0.89 -2.39 10.17
CA VAL A 17 0.20 -1.25 10.80
C VAL A 17 -0.10 -0.17 9.76
N LEU A 18 0.87 0.15 8.91
CA LEU A 18 0.71 1.10 7.80
C LEU A 18 -0.33 0.63 6.79
N ARG A 19 -0.38 -0.68 6.52
CA ARG A 19 -1.42 -1.32 5.69
C ARG A 19 -2.81 -1.06 6.26
N GLN A 20 -2.99 -1.28 7.56
CA GLN A 20 -4.28 -1.07 8.22
C GLN A 20 -4.68 0.41 8.28
N ALA A 21 -3.72 1.30 8.54
CA ALA A 21 -3.92 2.75 8.50
C ALA A 21 -4.31 3.22 7.08
N ALA A 22 -3.62 2.75 6.04
CA ALA A 22 -3.95 3.07 4.66
C ALA A 22 -5.35 2.57 4.25
N ILE A 23 -5.78 1.40 4.74
CA ILE A 23 -7.16 0.91 4.54
C ILE A 23 -8.18 1.82 5.24
N TYR A 24 -7.85 2.31 6.45
CA TYR A 24 -8.72 3.19 7.21
C TYR A 24 -8.84 4.57 6.55
N ASP A 25 -7.72 5.21 6.22
CA ASP A 25 -7.70 6.50 5.53
C ASP A 25 -8.34 6.43 4.12
N ALA A 26 -8.20 5.29 3.45
CA ALA A 26 -8.85 5.03 2.18
C ALA A 26 -10.39 4.96 2.30
N ARG A 27 -10.94 4.57 3.46
CA ARG A 27 -12.40 4.56 3.69
C ARG A 27 -13.00 5.96 3.77
N ASP A 28 -12.20 6.96 4.13
CA ASP A 28 -12.63 8.36 4.10
C ASP A 28 -12.77 8.91 2.66
N GLN A 29 -12.29 8.17 1.66
CA GLN A 29 -12.49 8.51 0.26
C GLN A 29 -13.91 8.15 -0.20
N LYS A 30 -14.58 9.10 -0.85
CA LYS A 30 -15.99 8.97 -1.29
C LYS A 30 -16.28 7.78 -2.21
N THR A 31 -15.27 7.21 -2.86
CA THR A 31 -15.44 6.06 -3.78
C THR A 31 -14.20 5.17 -3.75
N THR A 32 -14.40 3.88 -4.01
CA THR A 32 -13.30 2.89 -4.11
C THR A 32 -12.24 3.32 -5.13
N ARG A 33 -12.64 3.94 -6.24
CA ARG A 33 -11.69 4.45 -7.25
C ARG A 33 -10.75 5.53 -6.67
N LYS A 34 -11.27 6.42 -5.83
CA LYS A 34 -10.45 7.46 -5.16
C LYS A 34 -9.54 6.86 -4.09
N ALA A 35 -10.04 5.89 -3.34
CA ALA A 35 -9.26 5.10 -2.39
C ALA A 35 -8.06 4.39 -3.05
N ILE A 36 -8.29 3.70 -4.17
CA ILE A 36 -7.22 3.03 -4.94
C ILE A 36 -6.20 4.05 -5.45
N ASN A 37 -6.67 5.16 -6.04
CA ASN A 37 -5.79 6.20 -6.53
C ASN A 37 -4.93 6.77 -5.40
N TYR A 38 -5.51 7.03 -4.22
CA TYR A 38 -4.77 7.52 -3.05
C TYR A 38 -3.62 6.57 -2.69
N VAL A 39 -3.88 5.26 -2.58
CA VAL A 39 -2.84 4.26 -2.27
C VAL A 39 -1.77 4.20 -3.37
N GLN A 40 -2.15 4.34 -4.64
CA GLN A 40 -1.18 4.39 -5.75
C GLN A 40 -0.21 5.57 -5.67
N HIS A 41 -0.60 6.70 -5.08
CA HIS A 41 0.29 7.86 -4.96
C HIS A 41 1.49 7.60 -4.02
N PHE A 42 1.37 6.64 -3.09
CA PHE A 42 2.47 6.29 -2.20
C PHE A 42 3.49 5.35 -2.84
N LYS A 43 3.17 4.72 -3.99
CA LYS A 43 4.09 3.78 -4.61
C LYS A 43 5.34 4.49 -5.13
N PHE A 44 6.50 3.92 -4.80
CA PHE A 44 7.78 4.33 -5.36
C PHE A 44 7.88 3.90 -6.82
N LYS A 45 8.42 4.77 -7.68
CA LYS A 45 8.75 4.43 -9.06
C LYS A 45 10.23 4.09 -9.14
N PHE A 46 10.54 2.84 -9.43
CA PHE A 46 11.91 2.44 -9.74
C PHE A 46 12.31 2.93 -11.13
N GLU A 47 13.51 3.47 -11.25
CA GLU A 47 14.14 3.66 -12.55
C GLU A 47 14.57 2.31 -13.13
N LYS A 48 14.88 2.26 -14.43
CA LYS A 48 15.17 1.00 -15.14
C LYS A 48 16.36 0.21 -14.59
N SER A 49 17.26 0.84 -13.83
CA SER A 49 18.41 0.20 -13.19
C SER A 49 18.09 -0.16 -11.73
N TYR A 50 17.23 -1.16 -11.53
CA TYR A 50 17.05 -1.76 -10.21
C TYR A 50 18.31 -2.53 -9.82
N SER A 51 19.09 -2.00 -8.87
CA SER A 51 20.35 -2.61 -8.43
C SER A 51 20.19 -3.50 -7.19
N ALA A 52 18.96 -3.66 -6.70
CA ALA A 52 18.60 -4.44 -5.53
C ALA A 52 19.35 -4.02 -4.26
N THR A 53 19.62 -2.71 -4.08
CA THR A 53 20.15 -2.23 -2.80
C THR A 53 19.16 -2.52 -1.66
N PRO A 54 19.61 -2.60 -0.40
CA PRO A 54 18.71 -2.78 0.75
C PRO A 54 17.54 -1.78 0.78
N GLU A 55 17.80 -0.52 0.44
CA GLU A 55 16.79 0.53 0.35
C GLU A 55 15.76 0.26 -0.76
N GLU A 56 16.23 -0.15 -1.94
CA GLU A 56 15.37 -0.51 -3.08
C GLU A 56 14.50 -1.74 -2.77
N GLN A 57 15.04 -2.72 -2.04
CA GLN A 57 14.28 -3.91 -1.61
C GLN A 57 13.14 -3.54 -0.64
N ILE A 58 13.32 -2.52 0.19
CA ILE A 58 12.29 -2.04 1.12
C ILE A 58 11.24 -1.23 0.39
N MET A 59 11.65 -0.32 -0.51
CA MET A 59 10.71 0.38 -1.38
C MET A 59 9.88 -0.63 -2.20
N SER A 60 10.47 -1.76 -2.58
CA SER A 60 9.80 -2.82 -3.32
C SER A 60 8.79 -3.54 -2.42
N SER A 61 9.19 -3.89 -1.20
CA SER A 61 8.31 -4.49 -0.20
C SER A 61 7.14 -3.56 0.17
N PHE A 62 7.39 -2.26 0.30
CA PHE A 62 6.37 -1.24 0.52
C PHE A 62 5.41 -1.15 -0.67
N ASN A 63 5.92 -1.18 -1.90
CA ASN A 63 5.08 -1.22 -3.10
C ASN A 63 4.19 -2.46 -3.14
N THR A 64 4.71 -3.64 -2.74
CA THR A 64 3.92 -4.87 -2.62
C THR A 64 2.80 -4.71 -1.60
N MET A 65 3.09 -4.14 -0.43
CA MET A 65 2.07 -3.83 0.58
C MET A 65 0.96 -2.90 0.01
N CYS A 66 1.34 -1.85 -0.74
CA CYS A 66 0.38 -0.98 -1.40
C CYS A 66 -0.50 -1.74 -2.41
N ASP A 67 0.07 -2.69 -3.17
CA ASP A 67 -0.68 -3.54 -4.10
C ASP A 67 -1.67 -4.46 -3.39
N GLU A 68 -1.30 -5.01 -2.23
CA GLU A 68 -2.22 -5.79 -1.39
C GLU A 68 -3.39 -4.96 -0.86
N VAL A 69 -3.15 -3.71 -0.45
CA VAL A 69 -4.21 -2.78 -0.04
C VAL A 69 -5.17 -2.50 -1.20
N ILE A 70 -4.62 -2.20 -2.38
CA ILE A 70 -5.43 -1.96 -3.58
C ILE A 70 -6.29 -3.17 -3.91
N LYS A 71 -5.74 -4.39 -3.79
CA LYS A 71 -6.50 -5.63 -3.97
C LYS A 71 -7.66 -5.72 -2.99
N VAL A 72 -7.42 -5.53 -1.69
CA VAL A 72 -8.47 -5.56 -0.66
C VAL A 72 -9.57 -4.52 -0.93
N LEU A 73 -9.20 -3.31 -1.36
CA LEU A 73 -10.17 -2.27 -1.72
C LEU A 73 -11.02 -2.67 -2.94
N ARG A 74 -10.41 -3.31 -3.94
CA ARG A 74 -11.14 -3.84 -5.12
C ARG A 74 -12.09 -4.96 -4.75
N ASP A 75 -11.62 -5.93 -3.98
CA ASP A 75 -12.41 -7.10 -3.56
C ASP A 75 -13.64 -6.64 -2.76
N LYS A 76 -13.45 -5.71 -1.81
CA LYS A 76 -14.58 -5.11 -1.05
C LYS A 76 -15.60 -4.41 -1.93
N ALA A 77 -15.17 -3.75 -3.01
CA ALA A 77 -16.09 -3.08 -3.92
C ALA A 77 -16.84 -4.06 -4.83
N LEU A 78 -16.35 -5.29 -5.01
CA LEU A 78 -17.08 -6.37 -5.68
C LEU A 78 -18.12 -7.00 -4.74
N ASP A 79 -17.83 -7.01 -3.43
CA ASP A 79 -18.75 -7.51 -2.39
C ASP A 79 -19.84 -6.48 -2.00
N GLU A 80 -19.69 -5.20 -2.36
CA GLU A 80 -20.73 -4.19 -2.18
C GLU A 80 -21.87 -4.43 -3.20
N GLU A 81 -23.00 -4.96 -2.72
CA GLU A 81 -24.23 -5.06 -3.51
C GLU A 81 -24.61 -3.69 -4.08
N ILE A 82 -24.91 -3.66 -5.39
CA ILE A 82 -25.46 -2.46 -6.04
C ILE A 82 -26.86 -2.23 -5.46
N ARG A 83 -26.96 -1.28 -4.54
CA ARG A 83 -28.27 -0.81 -4.07
C ARG A 83 -28.93 -0.01 -5.19
N HIS A 84 -29.90 -0.63 -5.84
CA HIS A 84 -30.88 0.10 -6.63
C HIS A 84 -31.77 0.86 -5.65
N HIS A 85 -31.66 2.19 -5.65
CA HIS A 85 -32.68 3.03 -5.04
C HIS A 85 -33.90 2.98 -5.97
N ASP A 86 -34.98 2.37 -5.49
CA ASP A 86 -36.30 2.42 -6.11
C ASP A 86 -36.82 3.87 -6.24
#